data_AF-A0ABD1U495-F1
#
_entry.id   AF-A0ABD1U495-F1
#
_cell.length_a   1.000
_cell.length_b   1.000
_cell.length_c   1.000
_cell.angle_alpha   90.00
_cell.angle_beta   90.00
_cell.angle_gamma   90.00
#
_symmetry.space_group_name_H-M   'P 1'
#
loop_
_entity.id
_entity.type
_entity.pdbx_description
1 polymer ?
#
loop_
_entity_poly.entity_id
_entity_poly.type
_entity_poly.pdbx_seq_one_letter_code
_entity_poly.pdbx_strand_id
1 'polypeptide(L)'
;MRKKKCLPYRVQPLHFIHQSLNFIVVFLFSIMINLSREEGDVRKTKKMDWTETLPGDVKILGRFLSHPYFWESKPIESETTEETEQNVAYKIWLFVYPFSPGRIDNPMINPFVDDAPSFSGLACSMLLVCLAEKDLLMSRGILYVESMKKSGWNGEMELVGVEGKDQFFHFFDPDLS
;
A
#
# COMPACT_ATOMS: atom_id res chain seq x y z
N MET A 1 17.27 19.32 24.60
CA MET A 1 16.38 18.14 24.70
C MET A 1 15.33 18.25 23.61
N ARG A 2 15.41 17.45 22.53
CA ARG A 2 14.37 17.42 21.48
C ARG A 2 13.18 16.63 22.02
N LYS A 3 12.00 17.25 22.09
CA LYS A 3 10.75 16.55 22.41
C LYS A 3 10.56 15.44 21.37
N LYS A 4 10.51 14.16 21.79
CA LYS A 4 10.08 13.08 20.91
C LYS A 4 8.64 13.41 20.49
N LYS A 5 8.40 13.71 19.20
CA LYS A 5 7.04 13.79 18.67
C LYS A 5 6.42 12.40 18.86
N CYS A 6 5.25 12.31 19.48
CA CYS A 6 4.48 11.08 19.48
C CYS A 6 4.16 10.73 18.02
N LEU A 7 4.67 9.60 17.54
CA LEU A 7 4.35 9.07 16.23
C LEU A 7 2.90 8.56 16.27
N PRO A 8 2.09 8.77 15.21
CA PRO A 8 0.66 8.41 15.19
C PRO A 8 0.41 6.88 15.09
N TYR A 9 1.43 6.06 15.28
CA TYR A 9 1.41 4.61 15.11
C TYR A 9 2.17 3.91 16.23
N ARG A 10 1.84 2.64 16.47
CA ARG A 10 2.54 1.82 17.46
C ARG A 10 3.91 1.43 16.87
N VAL A 11 4.97 1.89 17.52
CA VAL A 11 6.33 1.39 17.27
C VAL A 11 6.45 0.05 17.98
N GLN A 12 6.69 -1.02 17.24
CA GLN A 12 6.89 -2.35 17.81
C GLN A 12 8.33 -2.82 17.57
N PRO A 13 8.97 -3.49 18.55
CA PRO A 13 10.26 -4.13 18.34
C PRO A 13 10.16 -5.23 17.30
N LEU A 14 11.20 -5.31 16.47
CA LEU A 14 11.25 -6.04 15.20
C LEU A 14 10.90 -7.54 15.28
N HIS A 15 11.12 -8.17 16.43
CA HIS A 15 10.80 -9.59 16.66
C HIS A 15 9.30 -9.93 16.57
N PHE A 16 8.41 -8.94 16.54
CA PHE A 16 6.95 -9.14 16.45
C PHE A 16 6.48 -9.43 15.01
N ILE A 17 7.30 -9.14 13.98
CA ILE A 17 6.94 -9.32 12.55
C ILE A 17 7.32 -10.74 12.05
N HIS A 18 8.03 -11.51 12.86
CA HIS A 18 8.68 -12.78 12.52
C HIS A 18 7.73 -13.99 12.36
N GLN A 19 6.43 -13.82 12.07
CA GLN A 19 5.48 -14.94 11.95
C GLN A 19 4.53 -14.93 10.75
N SER A 20 4.90 -14.30 9.63
CA SER A 20 4.06 -14.44 8.42
C SER A 20 4.81 -14.40 7.08
N LEU A 21 5.43 -15.52 6.71
CA LEU A 21 5.58 -16.02 5.31
C LEU A 21 6.22 -15.09 4.26
N ASN A 22 7.46 -15.43 3.84
CA ASN A 22 8.03 -15.20 2.50
C ASN A 22 7.61 -13.91 1.76
N PHE A 23 7.99 -12.76 2.32
CA PHE A 23 7.59 -11.42 1.86
C PHE A 23 8.17 -10.98 0.50
N ILE A 24 9.24 -11.63 0.04
CA ILE A 24 9.89 -11.32 -1.25
C ILE A 24 8.99 -11.67 -2.45
N VAL A 25 8.18 -12.73 -2.32
CA VAL A 25 7.24 -13.12 -3.37
C VAL A 25 6.09 -12.12 -3.42
N VAL A 26 5.59 -11.64 -2.29
CA VAL A 26 4.39 -10.77 -2.17
C VAL A 26 4.62 -9.34 -2.71
N PHE A 27 5.83 -8.79 -2.60
CA PHE A 27 6.11 -7.41 -3.05
C PHE A 27 6.09 -7.27 -4.57
N LEU A 28 6.74 -8.22 -5.28
CA LEU A 28 6.64 -8.33 -6.73
C LEU A 28 5.31 -8.98 -7.15
N PHE A 29 4.74 -9.93 -6.39
CA PHE A 29 3.41 -10.47 -6.68
C PHE A 29 2.30 -9.44 -6.55
N SER A 30 2.34 -8.47 -5.64
CA SER A 30 1.24 -7.52 -5.51
C SER A 30 1.20 -6.55 -6.69
N ILE A 31 2.36 -6.16 -7.21
CA ILE A 31 2.47 -5.37 -8.45
C ILE A 31 2.18 -6.27 -9.66
N MET A 32 2.73 -7.49 -9.73
CA MET A 32 2.57 -8.39 -10.87
C MET A 32 1.18 -9.07 -10.93
N ILE A 33 0.54 -9.49 -9.84
CA ILE A 33 -0.84 -10.04 -9.86
C ILE A 33 -1.80 -8.97 -10.41
N ASN A 34 -1.62 -7.73 -9.98
CA ASN A 34 -2.41 -6.60 -10.44
C ASN A 34 -2.23 -6.34 -11.96
N LEU A 35 -1.07 -6.65 -12.53
CA LEU A 35 -0.76 -6.45 -13.95
C LEU A 35 -1.04 -7.70 -14.82
N SER A 36 -0.71 -8.89 -14.33
CA SER A 36 -0.94 -10.17 -15.01
C SER A 36 -2.43 -10.50 -15.15
N ARG A 37 -3.32 -9.87 -14.37
CA ARG A 37 -4.77 -9.96 -14.56
C ARG A 37 -5.26 -9.18 -15.78
N GLU A 38 -4.43 -8.35 -16.41
CA GLU A 38 -4.78 -7.52 -17.58
C GLU A 38 -4.09 -7.94 -18.89
N GLU A 39 -3.25 -8.98 -18.92
CA GLU A 39 -2.64 -9.48 -20.17
C GLU A 39 -3.64 -10.19 -21.12
N GLY A 40 -4.93 -10.25 -20.77
CA GLY A 40 -6.00 -10.72 -21.65
C GLY A 40 -6.88 -9.56 -22.15
N ASP A 41 -6.76 -9.23 -23.44
CA ASP A 41 -7.59 -8.24 -24.17
C ASP A 41 -7.72 -6.87 -23.46
N VAL A 42 -6.92 -5.90 -23.90
CA VAL A 42 -6.89 -4.49 -23.42
C VAL A 42 -8.28 -3.83 -23.39
N ARG A 43 -9.29 -4.39 -24.07
CA ARG A 43 -10.69 -3.94 -24.05
C ARG A 43 -11.54 -4.48 -22.90
N LYS A 44 -11.01 -5.34 -22.04
CA LYS A 44 -11.68 -5.90 -20.86
C LYS A 44 -10.84 -5.70 -19.59
N THR A 45 -10.45 -4.47 -19.30
CA THR A 45 -9.95 -4.13 -17.96
C THR A 45 -11.09 -4.33 -16.97
N LYS A 46 -11.05 -5.43 -16.21
CA LYS A 46 -11.98 -5.62 -15.10
C LYS A 46 -11.57 -4.60 -14.04
N LYS A 47 -12.42 -3.58 -13.86
CA LYS A 47 -12.24 -2.57 -12.81
C LYS A 47 -11.94 -3.28 -11.49
N MET A 48 -10.93 -2.78 -10.77
CA MET A 48 -10.62 -3.26 -9.42
C MET A 48 -11.90 -3.19 -8.58
N ASP A 49 -12.16 -4.22 -7.79
CA ASP A 49 -13.36 -4.29 -6.96
C ASP A 49 -12.97 -4.89 -5.61
N TRP A 50 -12.99 -4.07 -4.56
CA TRP A 50 -12.66 -4.50 -3.20
C TRP A 50 -13.74 -5.38 -2.57
N THR A 51 -14.89 -5.55 -3.24
CA THR A 51 -16.05 -6.33 -2.79
C THR A 51 -16.12 -7.73 -3.41
N GLU A 52 -15.20 -8.08 -4.33
CA GLU A 52 -15.22 -9.36 -5.04
C GLU A 52 -15.14 -10.54 -4.06
N THR A 53 -16.11 -11.45 -4.14
CA THR A 53 -16.15 -12.67 -3.33
C THR A 53 -15.34 -13.78 -3.99
N LEU A 54 -14.70 -14.62 -3.17
CA LEU A 54 -13.97 -15.78 -3.66
C LEU A 54 -14.93 -16.95 -3.93
N PRO A 55 -14.65 -17.83 -4.91
CA PRO A 55 -15.49 -18.99 -5.20
C PRO A 55 -15.71 -19.88 -3.95
N GLY A 56 -16.91 -20.42 -3.80
CA GLY A 56 -17.24 -21.38 -2.73
C GLY A 56 -17.46 -20.74 -1.36
N ASP A 57 -18.00 -19.51 -1.32
CA ASP A 57 -18.31 -18.76 -0.08
C ASP A 57 -17.10 -18.53 0.84
N VAL A 58 -15.89 -18.58 0.26
CA VAL A 58 -14.65 -18.32 0.99
C VAL A 58 -14.58 -16.86 1.38
N LYS A 59 -14.43 -16.60 2.67
CA LYS A 59 -14.31 -15.25 3.23
C LYS A 59 -12.84 -14.87 3.42
N ILE A 60 -12.50 -13.63 3.06
CA ILE A 60 -11.19 -13.06 3.36
C ILE A 60 -11.23 -12.56 4.80
N LEU A 61 -10.51 -13.21 5.72
CA LEU A 61 -10.48 -12.82 7.13
C LEU A 61 -9.69 -11.53 7.35
N GLY A 62 -8.56 -11.40 6.67
CA GLY A 62 -7.69 -10.26 6.84
C GLY A 62 -6.83 -9.98 5.63
N ARG A 63 -6.32 -8.75 5.56
CA ARG A 63 -5.35 -8.29 4.58
C ARG A 63 -4.13 -7.75 5.30
N PHE A 64 -2.96 -8.10 4.78
CA PHE A 64 -1.68 -7.58 5.22
C PHE A 64 -1.06 -6.73 4.11
N LEU A 65 -0.63 -5.52 4.44
CA LEU A 65 0.04 -4.58 3.54
C LEU A 65 1.40 -4.20 4.14
N SER A 66 2.49 -4.67 3.53
CA SER A 66 3.84 -4.24 3.88
C SER A 66 4.33 -3.19 2.90
N HIS A 67 4.68 -2.00 3.40
CA HIS A 67 5.19 -0.87 2.60
C HIS A 67 4.37 -0.63 1.32
N PRO A 68 3.04 -0.40 1.45
CA PRO A 68 2.17 -0.31 0.30
C PRO A 68 2.59 0.85 -0.61
N TYR A 69 2.70 0.55 -1.89
CA TYR A 69 3.12 1.49 -2.92
C TYR A 69 1.94 2.31 -3.43
N PHE A 70 1.51 3.28 -2.62
CA PHE A 70 0.44 4.19 -2.99
C PHE A 70 0.95 5.58 -3.34
N TRP A 71 0.25 6.24 -4.24
CA TRP A 71 0.51 7.61 -4.65
C TRP A 71 -0.78 8.42 -4.70
N GLU A 72 -0.70 9.72 -4.52
CA GLU A 72 -1.78 10.65 -4.88
C GLU A 72 -1.17 11.83 -5.64
N SER A 73 -1.83 12.30 -6.69
CA SER A 73 -1.36 13.44 -7.49
C SER A 73 -1.21 14.72 -6.67
N LYS A 74 -1.95 14.86 -5.56
CA LYS A 74 -1.77 15.95 -4.60
C LYS A 74 -0.54 15.70 -3.72
N PRO A 75 0.34 16.70 -3.56
CA PRO A 75 1.47 16.59 -2.64
C PRO A 75 0.96 16.51 -1.20
N ILE A 76 1.61 15.67 -0.38
CA ILE A 76 1.42 15.68 1.06
C ILE A 76 2.31 16.79 1.64
N GLU A 77 1.88 17.48 2.70
CA GLU A 77 2.63 18.58 3.34
C GLU A 77 4.09 18.23 3.70
N SER A 78 4.41 16.94 3.87
CA SER A 78 5.76 16.45 4.17
C SER A 78 6.67 16.28 2.93
N GLU A 79 6.12 16.36 1.72
CA GLU A 79 6.85 16.13 0.48
C GLU A 79 7.42 17.44 -0.08
N THR A 80 8.66 17.38 -0.57
CA THR A 80 9.24 18.47 -1.33
C THR A 80 8.51 18.61 -2.67
N THR A 81 8.30 19.83 -3.14
CA THR A 81 7.72 20.17 -4.46
C THR A 81 8.63 19.80 -5.64
N GLU A 82 9.28 18.64 -5.60
CA GLU A 82 9.82 18.04 -6.82
C GLU A 82 8.65 17.77 -7.75
N GLU A 83 8.81 18.13 -9.03
CA GLU A 83 7.81 17.82 -10.05
C GLU A 83 7.52 16.31 -10.00
N THR A 84 6.25 15.93 -9.86
CA THR A 84 5.80 14.53 -9.76
C THR A 84 6.44 13.63 -10.83
N GLU A 85 6.69 14.17 -12.02
CA GLU A 85 7.35 13.51 -13.15
C GLU A 85 8.81 13.11 -12.89
N GLN A 86 9.50 13.83 -12.01
CA GLN A 86 10.89 13.58 -11.65
C GLN A 86 11.02 12.55 -10.52
N ASN A 87 9.94 12.35 -9.76
CA ASN A 87 9.91 11.42 -8.62
C ASN A 87 10.22 9.98 -9.06
N VAL A 88 11.18 9.36 -8.36
CA VAL A 88 11.64 8.00 -8.65
C VAL A 88 10.50 6.98 -8.54
N ALA A 89 9.60 7.17 -7.58
CA ALA A 89 8.48 6.26 -7.40
C ALA A 89 7.51 6.29 -8.58
N TYR A 90 7.24 7.48 -9.12
CA TYR A 90 6.42 7.60 -10.31
C TYR A 90 7.09 7.03 -11.56
N LYS A 91 8.41 7.21 -11.71
CA LYS A 91 9.17 6.60 -12.81
C LYS A 91 9.12 5.07 -12.77
N ILE A 92 9.21 4.46 -11.59
CA ILE A 92 9.05 3.01 -11.41
C ILE A 92 7.64 2.58 -11.85
N TRP A 93 6.59 3.32 -11.47
CA TRP A 93 5.22 3.04 -11.90
C TRP A 93 5.08 3.06 -13.43
N LEU A 94 5.59 4.11 -14.10
CA LEU A 94 5.55 4.20 -15.55
C LEU A 94 6.44 3.15 -16.23
N PHE A 95 7.53 2.71 -15.60
CA PHE A 95 8.32 1.60 -16.14
C PHE A 95 7.54 0.29 -16.10
N VAL A 96 6.81 0.05 -15.02
CA VAL A 96 6.02 -1.16 -14.78
C VAL A 96 4.71 -1.16 -15.59
N TYR A 97 4.03 -0.03 -15.72
CA TYR A 97 2.79 0.13 -16.50
C TYR A 97 2.83 1.40 -17.39
N PRO A 98 3.56 1.37 -18.52
CA PRO A 98 3.86 2.55 -19.35
C PRO A 98 2.64 3.27 -19.93
N PHE A 99 1.60 2.51 -20.24
CA PHE A 99 0.36 3.01 -20.84
C PHE A 99 -0.82 2.97 -19.85
N SER A 100 -0.53 3.04 -18.55
CA SER A 100 -1.56 3.07 -17.51
C SER A 100 -2.60 4.16 -17.77
N PRO A 101 -3.89 3.80 -17.91
CA PRO A 101 -4.96 4.79 -18.02
C PRO A 101 -4.96 5.72 -16.80
N GLY A 102 -5.10 7.03 -17.00
CA GLY A 102 -5.03 7.99 -15.88
C GLY A 102 -3.62 8.21 -15.30
N ARG A 103 -2.60 7.49 -15.78
CA ARG A 103 -1.19 7.60 -15.33
C ARG A 103 -1.04 7.51 -13.82
N ILE A 104 -0.77 8.64 -13.16
CA ILE A 104 -0.57 8.71 -11.71
C ILE A 104 -1.89 8.66 -10.93
N ASP A 105 -3.00 9.01 -11.58
CA ASP A 105 -4.34 8.90 -11.04
C ASP A 105 -5.00 7.56 -11.39
N ASN A 106 -4.22 6.60 -11.90
CA ASN A 106 -4.72 5.25 -12.09
C ASN A 106 -5.10 4.64 -10.72
N PRO A 107 -6.32 4.09 -10.55
CA PRO A 107 -6.78 3.51 -9.27
C PRO A 107 -5.88 2.42 -8.66
N MET A 108 -5.02 1.80 -9.46
CA MET A 108 -4.10 0.75 -9.01
C MET A 108 -2.91 1.30 -8.23
N ILE A 109 -2.50 2.54 -8.48
CA ILE A 109 -1.46 3.24 -7.71
C ILE A 109 -2.03 4.33 -6.82
N ASN A 110 -3.10 4.98 -7.26
CA ASN A 110 -3.79 6.03 -6.51
C ASN A 110 -5.16 5.54 -6.05
N PRO A 111 -5.29 5.01 -4.83
CA PRO A 111 -6.58 4.54 -4.32
C PRO A 111 -7.50 5.68 -3.84
N PHE A 112 -7.11 6.95 -4.02
CA PHE A 112 -7.81 8.12 -3.47
C PHE A 112 -8.65 8.88 -4.49
N VAL A 113 -8.62 8.47 -5.76
CA VAL A 113 -9.42 9.06 -6.85
C VAL A 113 -10.87 8.57 -6.81
N ASP A 114 -11.78 9.37 -7.33
CA ASP A 114 -13.22 9.09 -7.29
C ASP A 114 -13.62 7.80 -8.04
N ASP A 115 -12.84 7.41 -9.05
CA ASP A 115 -13.07 6.18 -9.81
C ASP A 115 -12.45 4.94 -9.16
N ALA A 116 -11.65 5.08 -8.10
CA ALA A 116 -11.15 3.97 -7.32
C ALA A 116 -12.28 3.29 -6.52
N PRO A 117 -12.14 2.01 -6.18
CA PRO A 117 -13.18 1.32 -5.44
C PRO A 117 -13.19 1.81 -3.99
N SER A 118 -14.38 2.00 -3.42
CA SER A 118 -14.54 2.60 -2.09
C SER A 118 -13.83 1.78 -1.01
N PHE A 119 -13.11 2.47 -0.13
CA PHE A 119 -12.51 1.89 1.08
C PHE A 119 -13.54 1.23 2.00
N SER A 120 -14.80 1.71 2.02
CA SER A 120 -15.87 1.10 2.83
C SER A 120 -16.27 -0.30 2.37
N GLY A 121 -16.00 -0.62 1.10
CA GLY A 121 -16.33 -1.90 0.48
C GLY A 121 -15.25 -2.98 0.64
N LEU A 122 -14.20 -2.74 1.43
CA LEU A 122 -13.15 -3.74 1.63
C LEU A 122 -13.72 -5.02 2.26
N ALA A 123 -13.69 -6.12 1.50
CA ALA A 123 -14.35 -7.38 1.87
C ALA A 123 -13.76 -8.12 3.08
N CYS A 124 -12.60 -7.69 3.60
CA CYS A 124 -11.98 -8.33 4.76
C CYS A 124 -12.41 -7.70 6.10
N SER A 125 -12.30 -8.47 7.18
CA SER A 125 -12.61 -8.01 8.54
C SER A 125 -11.41 -7.43 9.30
N MET A 126 -10.18 -7.73 8.86
CA MET A 126 -8.95 -7.26 9.49
C MET A 126 -8.00 -6.64 8.46
N LEU A 127 -7.31 -5.58 8.84
CA LEU A 127 -6.30 -4.92 8.01
C LEU A 127 -5.07 -4.59 8.86
N LEU A 128 -3.93 -5.18 8.52
CA LEU A 128 -2.63 -4.85 9.10
C LEU A 128 -1.80 -4.11 8.06
N VAL A 129 -1.31 -2.92 8.41
CA VAL A 129 -0.42 -2.11 7.58
C VAL A 129 0.91 -1.94 8.30
N CYS A 130 2.00 -2.33 7.63
CA CYS A 130 3.37 -2.14 8.11
C CYS A 130 4.07 -1.06 7.28
N LEU A 131 4.63 -0.06 7.96
CA LEU A 131 5.41 1.04 7.37
C LEU A 131 6.82 1.07 7.95
N ALA A 132 7.77 1.65 7.23
CA ALA A 132 9.14 1.84 7.68
C ALA A 132 9.44 3.34 7.78
N GLU A 133 10.15 3.76 8.83
CA GLU A 133 10.37 5.19 9.12
C GLU A 133 11.11 5.92 7.99
N LYS A 134 12.04 5.25 7.30
CA LYS A 134 12.84 5.82 6.21
C LYS A 134 12.27 5.50 4.83
N ASP A 135 11.06 4.95 4.76
CA ASP A 135 10.36 4.71 3.51
C ASP A 135 9.91 6.05 2.89
N LEU A 136 10.26 6.28 1.63
CA LEU A 136 9.86 7.48 0.89
C LEU A 136 8.33 7.60 0.76
N LEU A 137 7.61 6.48 0.81
CA LEU A 137 6.15 6.42 0.71
C LEU A 137 5.46 6.30 2.07
N MET A 138 6.20 6.45 3.19
CA MET A 138 5.63 6.34 4.53
C MET A 138 4.42 7.27 4.72
N SER A 139 4.54 8.54 4.32
CA SER A 139 3.43 9.51 4.42
C SER A 139 2.20 9.08 3.62
N ARG A 140 2.40 8.44 2.46
CA ARG A 140 1.33 7.90 1.61
C ARG A 140 0.65 6.69 2.26
N GLY A 141 1.43 5.81 2.91
CA GLY A 141 0.91 4.72 3.72
C GLY A 141 0.07 5.21 4.91
N ILE A 142 0.49 6.28 5.58
CA ILE A 142 -0.29 6.92 6.65
C ILE A 142 -1.60 7.49 6.09
N LEU A 143 -1.55 8.20 4.96
CA LEU A 143 -2.73 8.74 4.29
C LEU A 143 -3.76 7.64 3.96
N TYR A 144 -3.30 6.48 3.49
CA TYR A 144 -4.15 5.32 3.24
C TYR A 144 -4.89 4.87 4.51
N VAL A 145 -4.16 4.71 5.62
CA VAL A 145 -4.75 4.32 6.92
C VAL A 145 -5.77 5.35 7.40
N GLU A 146 -5.46 6.64 7.28
CA GLU A 146 -6.41 7.70 7.65
C GLU A 146 -7.67 7.70 6.78
N SER A 147 -7.51 7.47 5.48
CA SER A 147 -8.62 7.41 4.53
C SER A 147 -9.52 6.20 4.81
N MET A 148 -8.93 5.04 5.08
CA MET A 148 -9.67 3.85 5.51
C MET A 148 -10.47 4.11 6.79
N LYS A 149 -9.89 4.76 7.80
CA LYS A 149 -10.60 5.11 9.06
C LYS A 149 -11.79 6.05 8.82
N LYS A 150 -11.69 6.97 7.85
CA LYS A 150 -12.75 7.91 7.49
C LYS A 150 -13.82 7.31 6.58
N SER A 151 -13.55 6.16 5.95
CA SER A 151 -14.40 5.58 4.92
C SER A 151 -15.71 4.97 5.44
N GLY A 152 -15.81 4.70 6.74
CA GLY A 152 -16.94 3.92 7.30
C GLY A 152 -16.75 2.40 7.16
N TRP A 153 -15.57 1.92 6.79
CA TRP A 153 -15.21 0.51 6.91
C TRP A 153 -15.23 0.07 8.39
N ASN A 154 -15.94 -1.03 8.68
CA ASN A 154 -16.23 -1.50 10.04
C ASN A 154 -15.33 -2.65 10.51
N GLY A 155 -14.19 -2.87 9.85
CA GLY A 155 -13.22 -3.88 10.24
C GLY A 155 -12.21 -3.40 11.29
N GLU A 156 -11.42 -4.34 11.79
CA GLU A 156 -10.32 -4.07 12.71
C GLU A 156 -9.06 -3.65 11.93
N MET A 157 -8.39 -2.60 12.40
CA MET A 157 -7.19 -2.08 11.75
C MET A 157 -6.03 -1.95 12.72
N GLU A 158 -4.86 -2.41 12.30
CA GLU A 158 -3.60 -2.15 12.97
C GLU A 158 -2.59 -1.48 12.02
N LEU A 159 -1.94 -0.42 12.49
CA LEU A 159 -0.82 0.22 11.82
C LEU A 159 0.44 0.05 12.68
N VAL A 160 1.42 -0.62 12.10
CA VAL A 160 2.73 -0.87 12.70
C VAL A 160 3.78 -0.06 11.95
N GLY A 161 4.65 0.63 12.68
CA GLY A 161 5.80 1.31 12.08
C GLY A 161 7.11 0.75 12.60
N VAL A 162 8.07 0.57 11.70
CA VAL A 162 9.41 0.06 11.98
C VAL A 162 10.41 1.22 12.01
N GLU A 163 10.96 1.47 13.21
CA GLU A 163 11.91 2.56 13.45
C GLU A 163 13.26 2.30 12.76
N GLY A 164 13.84 3.33 12.14
CA GLY A 164 15.19 3.31 11.59
C GLY A 164 15.40 2.46 10.32
N LYS A 165 14.36 1.84 9.76
CA LYS A 165 14.41 0.99 8.55
C LYS A 165 13.87 1.70 7.32
N ASP A 166 14.34 1.30 6.13
CA ASP A 166 13.78 1.68 4.82
C ASP A 166 12.80 0.60 4.31
N GLN A 167 12.19 0.77 3.13
CA GLN A 167 11.20 -0.16 2.57
C GLN A 167 11.74 -1.57 2.21
N PHE A 168 13.06 -1.73 2.02
CA PHE A 168 13.69 -2.97 1.55
C PHE A 168 14.45 -3.72 2.65
N PHE A 169 14.32 -3.30 3.90
CA PHE A 169 15.14 -3.87 4.99
C PHE A 169 15.03 -5.39 5.12
N HIS A 170 13.86 -5.96 4.82
CA HIS A 170 13.62 -7.41 4.82
C HIS A 170 14.49 -8.19 3.80
N PHE A 171 14.93 -7.54 2.72
CA PHE A 171 15.74 -8.18 1.67
C PHE A 171 17.22 -8.26 2.07
N PHE A 172 17.72 -7.24 2.76
CA PHE A 172 19.13 -7.12 3.11
C PHE A 172 19.46 -7.71 4.48
N ASP A 173 18.45 -7.92 5.32
CA ASP A 173 18.61 -8.40 6.68
C ASP A 173 17.47 -9.37 7.05
N PRO A 174 17.57 -10.65 6.64
CA PRO A 174 16.52 -11.65 6.86
C PRO A 174 16.35 -12.01 8.35
N ASP A 175 17.37 -11.80 9.17
CA ASP A 175 17.29 -11.98 10.63
C ASP A 175 16.43 -10.90 11.31
N LEU A 176 16.02 -9.89 10.54
CA LEU A 176 15.17 -8.79 10.96
C LEU A 176 13.75 -8.83 10.34
N SER A 177 13.42 -9.89 9.60
CA SER A 177 12.09 -10.12 8.99
C SER A 177 11.19 -11.03 9.80
#